data_AF-A0A2E6V949-F1
#
_entry.id   AF-A0A2E6V949-F1
#
_cell.length_a   1.000
_cell.length_b   1.000
_cell.length_c   1.000
_cell.angle_alpha   90.00
_cell.angle_beta   90.00
_cell.angle_gamma   90.00
#
_symmetry.space_group_name_H-M   'P 1'
#
loop_
_entity.id
_entity.type
_entity.pdbx_description
1 polymer ?
#
loop_
_entity_poly.entity_id
_entity_poly.type
_entity_poly.pdbx_seq_one_letter_code
_entity_poly.pdbx_strand_id
1 'polypeptide(L)'
;MKFLLSILTLVTLTGSCNSAKSTVTEQKENMAQSSLSGTYSISQLEATDISYEGLTITFNDSINHASGFSGCNTFFGNYTVKENTIKFGPIATSKKFCEPDSNILERDFIKALNETKSFVVKNDTLIFSNEDSELFRATKNEASRPGKNSIVGDNYKKFVVIYETSTRGSFKHIEISKTQIKISKERSLKNLSTYACNAEDWKMLKNMLSNSIVENLDLLKAPTDTRLHDGAPHATLSVIKGDVEMMTPTFDHGNPPKEIVSIVNKILSMVEIATKQ
;
A
#
# COMPACT_ATOMS: atom_id res chain seq x y z
N MET A 1 88.91 0.32 51.78
CA MET A 1 89.59 -0.80 51.10
C MET A 1 88.64 -1.37 50.07
N LYS A 2 89.15 -1.57 48.85
CA LYS A 2 88.83 -2.65 47.89
C LYS A 2 87.35 -2.85 47.49
N PHE A 3 87.00 -2.51 46.23
CA PHE A 3 86.90 -3.45 45.08
C PHE A 3 85.69 -4.40 45.23
N LEU A 4 84.86 -4.75 44.23
CA LEU A 4 84.60 -4.42 42.83
C LEU A 4 83.69 -5.58 42.35
N LEU A 5 82.80 -5.33 41.36
CA LEU A 5 82.15 -6.32 40.45
C LEU A 5 81.15 -7.31 41.08
N SER A 6 80.01 -7.70 40.50
CA SER A 6 79.57 -7.78 39.10
C SER A 6 78.02 -7.86 39.07
N ILE A 7 77.31 -6.94 38.42
CA ILE A 7 76.57 -7.14 37.14
C ILE A 7 75.87 -8.51 37.02
N LEU A 8 74.53 -8.55 37.06
CA LEU A 8 73.73 -8.82 35.86
C LEU A 8 72.26 -8.35 36.01
N THR A 9 71.87 -7.56 35.02
CA THR A 9 70.59 -6.92 34.72
C THR A 9 69.49 -7.89 34.26
N LEU A 10 68.25 -7.70 34.72
CA LEU A 10 66.97 -7.78 33.98
C LEU A 10 65.84 -7.58 35.03
N VAL A 11 64.79 -6.78 34.90
CA VAL A 11 64.06 -6.18 33.78
C VAL A 11 63.55 -4.82 34.29
N THR A 12 63.94 -3.78 33.57
CA THR A 12 63.36 -2.43 33.49
C THR A 12 62.02 -2.54 32.74
N LEU A 13 60.89 -1.90 33.08
CA LEU A 13 60.48 -0.48 33.11
C LEU A 13 58.95 -0.56 33.38
N THR A 14 58.19 0.39 33.91
CA THR A 14 58.38 1.72 34.49
C THR A 14 57.02 2.07 35.06
N GLY A 15 56.99 2.61 36.27
CA GLY A 15 55.84 3.33 36.74
C GLY A 15 55.77 4.75 36.17
N SER A 16 54.62 5.36 36.42
CA SER A 16 54.47 6.71 36.96
C SER A 16 53.82 7.78 36.04
N CYS A 17 52.56 8.05 36.37
CA CYS A 17 51.96 9.33 36.76
C CYS A 17 52.13 10.62 35.93
N ASN A 18 50.96 11.09 35.46
CA ASN A 18 50.30 12.38 35.78
C ASN A 18 50.62 13.63 34.93
N SER A 19 49.70 14.01 34.03
CA SER A 19 48.94 15.29 34.09
C SER A 19 48.00 15.46 32.88
N ALA A 20 46.80 15.97 33.18
CA ALA A 20 45.86 16.68 32.30
C ALA A 20 45.07 15.92 31.21
N LYS A 21 43.83 16.40 31.07
CA LYS A 21 42.73 16.02 30.16
C LYS A 21 41.96 14.78 30.60
N SER A 22 40.77 15.02 31.17
CA SER A 22 39.70 14.03 31.25
C SER A 22 39.37 13.55 29.85
N THR A 23 40.06 12.52 29.40
CA THR A 23 39.62 11.66 28.31
C THR A 23 38.53 10.79 28.90
N VAL A 24 37.28 11.25 28.66
CA VAL A 24 36.10 10.40 28.71
C VAL A 24 36.44 9.17 27.88
N THR A 25 36.69 8.08 28.60
CA THR A 25 36.87 6.76 28.03
C THR A 25 35.61 6.46 27.25
N GLU A 26 35.84 6.09 25.99
CA GLU A 26 34.86 5.70 25.00
C GLU A 26 33.74 4.85 25.61
N GLN A 27 32.62 5.50 25.92
CA GLN A 27 31.32 4.88 25.79
C GLN A 27 30.79 5.29 24.43
N LYS A 28 31.12 4.47 23.43
CA LYS A 28 30.40 4.41 22.17
C LYS A 28 28.99 3.89 22.50
N GLU A 29 28.14 4.78 22.99
CA GLU A 29 26.70 4.53 22.94
C GLU A 29 26.29 4.55 21.48
N ASN A 30 25.77 3.41 21.03
CA ASN A 30 25.15 3.23 19.75
C ASN A 30 23.95 4.19 19.62
N MET A 31 24.17 5.39 19.08
CA MET A 31 23.14 6.04 18.29
C MET A 31 23.04 5.26 16.99
N ALA A 32 22.04 4.38 16.91
CA ALA A 32 21.61 3.79 15.65
C ALA A 32 21.29 4.95 14.70
N GLN A 33 22.21 5.20 13.76
CA GLN A 33 21.99 6.09 12.62
C GLN A 33 20.70 5.62 11.96
N SER A 34 19.63 6.42 12.08
CA SER A 34 18.35 6.14 11.44
C SER A 34 18.55 6.21 9.93
N SER A 35 18.87 5.06 9.34
CA SER A 35 19.00 4.91 7.90
C SER A 35 17.68 5.33 7.26
N LEU A 36 17.77 6.33 6.37
CA LEU A 36 16.67 6.80 5.53
C LEU A 36 16.24 5.71 4.54
N SER A 37 17.01 4.63 4.40
CA SER A 37 16.73 3.55 3.46
C SER A 37 15.32 3.00 3.61
N GLY A 38 14.69 2.82 2.45
CA GLY A 38 13.34 2.28 2.32
C GLY A 38 12.51 3.06 1.30
N THR A 39 11.30 2.58 1.08
CA THR A 39 10.28 3.29 0.29
C THR A 39 9.30 3.94 1.25
N TYR A 40 8.85 5.13 0.91
CA TYR A 40 7.93 5.95 1.68
C TYR A 40 6.81 6.43 0.77
N SER A 41 5.60 6.50 1.32
CA SER A 41 4.45 7.09 0.66
C SER A 41 4.29 8.54 1.13
N ILE A 42 4.09 9.47 0.20
CA ILE A 42 3.92 10.88 0.53
C ILE A 42 2.47 11.10 0.95
N SER A 43 2.27 11.50 2.20
CA SER A 43 0.93 11.72 2.76
C SER A 43 0.50 13.18 2.68
N GLN A 44 1.45 14.11 2.64
CA GLN A 44 1.17 15.53 2.69
C GLN A 44 2.20 16.30 1.87
N LEU A 45 1.72 17.31 1.12
CA LEU A 45 2.53 18.30 0.42
C LEU A 45 2.07 19.68 0.91
N GLU A 46 2.99 20.42 1.52
CA GLU A 46 2.71 21.64 2.29
C GLU A 46 1.57 21.41 3.32
N ALA A 47 0.44 22.10 3.21
CA ALA A 47 -0.73 21.94 4.08
C ALA A 47 -1.80 20.97 3.54
N THR A 48 -1.57 20.36 2.37
CA THR A 48 -2.58 19.57 1.65
C THR A 48 -2.34 18.07 1.85
N ASP A 49 -3.37 17.34 2.28
CA ASP A 49 -3.36 15.88 2.30
C ASP A 49 -3.45 15.34 0.86
N ILE A 50 -2.45 14.57 0.47
CA ILE A 50 -2.31 13.96 -0.86
C ILE A 50 -2.11 12.45 -0.77
N SER A 51 -2.47 11.84 0.36
CA SER A 51 -2.28 10.40 0.62
C SER A 51 -2.94 9.48 -0.43
N TYR A 52 -3.95 9.99 -1.13
CA TYR A 52 -4.67 9.27 -2.18
C TYR A 52 -4.05 9.41 -3.59
N GLU A 53 -3.09 10.31 -3.78
CA GLU A 53 -2.42 10.55 -5.07
C GLU A 53 -1.32 9.52 -5.38
N GLY A 54 -0.92 8.73 -4.38
CA GLY A 54 0.01 7.62 -4.56
C GLY A 54 1.46 8.05 -4.83
N LEU A 55 1.84 9.27 -4.45
CA LEU A 55 3.22 9.73 -4.55
C LEU A 55 4.15 8.88 -3.67
N THR A 56 5.34 8.59 -4.17
CA THR A 56 6.31 7.74 -3.46
C THR A 56 7.72 8.29 -3.58
N ILE A 57 8.55 8.00 -2.58
CA ILE A 57 9.99 8.22 -2.61
C ILE A 57 10.71 7.00 -2.02
N THR A 58 11.76 6.54 -2.69
CA THR A 58 12.61 5.43 -2.25
C THR A 58 14.03 5.93 -2.11
N PHE A 59 14.60 5.73 -0.92
CA PHE A 59 16.00 6.02 -0.62
C PHE A 59 16.82 4.73 -0.65
N ASN A 60 17.87 4.75 -1.48
CA ASN A 60 18.91 3.73 -1.51
C ASN A 60 20.20 4.32 -0.95
N ASP A 61 20.43 4.07 0.34
CA ASP A 61 21.57 4.60 1.11
C ASP A 61 22.90 3.99 0.66
N SER A 62 22.90 2.81 0.03
CA SER A 62 24.13 2.17 -0.48
C SER A 62 24.76 2.94 -1.63
N ILE A 63 23.96 3.69 -2.39
CA ILE A 63 24.41 4.49 -3.55
C ILE A 63 23.99 5.96 -3.45
N ASN A 64 23.43 6.40 -2.32
CA ASN A 64 22.92 7.76 -2.10
C ASN A 64 21.98 8.24 -3.20
N HIS A 65 21.02 7.39 -3.57
CA HIS A 65 20.10 7.62 -4.67
C HIS A 65 18.65 7.63 -4.19
N ALA A 66 17.90 8.64 -4.62
CA ALA A 66 16.46 8.78 -4.41
C ALA A 66 15.71 8.57 -5.74
N SER A 67 14.57 7.89 -5.68
CA SER A 67 13.70 7.69 -6.85
C SER A 67 12.26 7.47 -6.44
N GLY A 68 11.30 7.71 -7.32
CA GLY A 68 9.90 7.49 -6.98
C GLY A 68 8.93 7.98 -8.05
N PHE A 69 7.68 8.14 -7.63
CA PHE A 69 6.59 8.66 -8.45
C PHE A 69 6.13 10.01 -7.91
N SER A 70 6.06 11.02 -8.78
CA SER A 70 5.72 12.40 -8.44
C SER A 70 4.28 12.79 -8.78
N GLY A 71 3.42 11.85 -9.18
CA GLY A 71 2.00 12.11 -9.50
C GLY A 71 1.66 11.98 -10.99
N CYS A 72 2.58 12.34 -11.89
CA CYS A 72 2.46 12.06 -13.32
C CYS A 72 3.63 11.22 -13.85
N ASN A 73 4.85 11.59 -13.47
CA ASN A 73 6.08 10.94 -13.92
C ASN A 73 6.81 10.22 -12.80
N THR A 74 7.79 9.41 -13.20
CA THR A 74 8.80 8.90 -12.29
C THR A 74 9.98 9.86 -12.22
N PHE A 75 10.56 10.02 -11.04
CA PHE A 75 11.74 10.84 -10.81
C PHE A 75 12.89 10.03 -10.23
N PHE A 76 14.11 10.55 -10.40
CA PHE A 76 15.30 10.01 -9.77
C PHE A 76 16.38 11.09 -9.62
N GLY A 77 17.27 10.92 -8.64
CA GLY A 77 18.38 11.83 -8.41
C GLY A 77 19.22 11.39 -7.21
N ASN A 78 20.42 11.94 -7.11
CA ASN A 78 21.29 11.67 -5.97
C ASN A 78 20.91 12.55 -4.79
N TYR A 79 21.26 12.13 -3.59
CA TYR A 79 21.12 12.96 -2.39
C TYR A 79 22.35 12.85 -1.50
N THR A 80 22.49 13.76 -0.54
CA THR A 80 23.53 13.68 0.49
C THR A 80 22.88 13.89 1.85
N VAL A 81 23.29 13.10 2.84
CA VAL A 81 22.81 13.20 4.23
C VAL A 81 23.99 13.41 5.16
N LYS A 82 23.84 14.38 6.07
CA LYS A 82 24.72 14.59 7.21
C LYS A 82 23.84 14.85 8.43
N GLU A 83 23.83 13.91 9.37
CA GLU A 83 22.93 13.95 10.54
C GLU A 83 21.46 14.10 10.10
N ASN A 84 20.86 15.27 10.34
CA ASN A 84 19.47 15.61 9.98
C ASN A 84 19.37 16.55 8.76
N THR A 85 20.50 16.92 8.15
CA THR A 85 20.53 17.69 6.91
C THR A 85 20.50 16.75 5.72
N ILE A 86 19.61 17.03 4.77
CA ILE A 86 19.53 16.33 3.49
C ILE A 86 19.56 17.34 2.36
N LYS A 87 20.31 17.03 1.31
CA LYS A 87 20.34 17.83 0.08
C LYS A 87 20.17 16.92 -1.12
N PHE A 88 19.11 17.15 -1.88
CA PHE A 88 18.92 16.52 -3.19
C PHE A 88 19.80 17.21 -4.24
N GLY A 89 20.42 16.40 -5.09
CA GLY A 89 21.09 16.87 -6.30
C GLY A 89 20.07 17.14 -7.41
N PRO A 90 20.53 17.32 -8.66
CA PRO A 90 19.63 17.47 -9.81
C PRO A 90 18.66 16.29 -9.91
N ILE A 91 17.36 16.59 -9.89
CA ILE A 91 16.30 15.61 -10.07
C ILE A 91 15.94 15.52 -11.56
N ALA A 92 15.98 14.30 -12.10
CA ALA A 92 15.51 14.00 -13.44
C ALA A 92 14.11 13.37 -13.38
N THR A 93 13.25 13.69 -14.34
CA THR A 93 11.90 13.12 -14.49
C THR A 93 11.70 12.55 -15.89
N SER A 94 10.82 11.54 -16.00
CA SER A 94 10.30 11.11 -17.31
C SER A 94 9.37 12.19 -17.91
N LYS A 95 9.00 12.05 -19.19
CA LYS A 95 8.09 12.99 -19.88
C LYS A 95 6.85 12.27 -20.43
N LYS A 96 5.92 11.93 -19.55
CA LYS A 96 4.60 11.41 -19.88
C LYS A 96 3.58 12.55 -19.85
N PHE A 97 2.58 12.47 -20.73
CA PHE A 97 1.43 13.35 -20.71
C PHE A 97 0.39 12.84 -19.69
N CYS A 98 -0.04 13.71 -18.78
CA CYS A 98 -1.09 13.44 -17.79
C CYS A 98 -2.09 14.61 -17.75
N GLU A 99 -3.18 14.41 -17.00
CA GLU A 99 -4.15 15.45 -16.70
C GLU A 99 -3.51 16.69 -16.05
N PRO A 100 -4.12 17.88 -16.19
CA PRO A 100 -3.56 19.14 -15.68
C PRO A 100 -3.19 19.09 -14.19
N ASP A 101 -4.05 18.53 -13.36
CA ASP A 101 -3.86 18.47 -11.90
C ASP A 101 -2.67 17.58 -11.52
N SER A 102 -2.49 16.43 -12.18
CA SER A 102 -1.33 15.55 -11.95
C SER A 102 -0.01 16.20 -12.38
N ASN A 103 -0.02 17.02 -13.43
CA ASN A 103 1.17 17.77 -13.85
C ASN A 103 1.52 18.89 -12.85
N ILE A 104 0.50 19.54 -12.28
CA ILE A 104 0.66 20.54 -11.21
C ILE A 104 1.28 19.88 -9.99
N LEU A 105 0.70 18.76 -9.54
CA LEU A 105 1.18 18.00 -8.39
C LEU A 105 2.64 17.55 -8.56
N GLU A 106 3.01 17.04 -9.75
CA GLU A 106 4.40 16.69 -10.04
C GLU A 106 5.33 17.89 -9.89
N ARG A 107 5.01 19.00 -10.54
CA ARG A 107 5.86 20.19 -10.50
C ARG A 107 6.08 20.66 -9.07
N ASP A 108 5.02 20.71 -8.28
CA ASP A 108 5.06 21.20 -6.90
C ASP A 108 5.84 20.25 -5.99
N PHE A 109 5.70 18.94 -6.19
CA PHE A 109 6.50 17.95 -5.47
C PHE A 109 7.99 18.00 -5.84
N ILE A 110 8.34 18.13 -7.13
CA ILE A 110 9.74 18.28 -7.56
C ILE A 110 10.36 19.57 -7.01
N LYS A 111 9.59 20.66 -6.95
CA LYS A 111 10.01 21.90 -6.30
C LYS A 111 10.31 21.68 -4.82
N ALA A 112 9.42 21.01 -4.09
CA ALA A 112 9.60 20.69 -2.68
C ALA A 112 10.87 19.83 -2.43
N LEU A 113 11.15 18.85 -3.28
CA LEU A 113 12.40 18.07 -3.20
C LEU A 113 13.64 18.96 -3.33
N ASN A 114 13.64 19.90 -4.27
CA ASN A 114 14.78 20.81 -4.49
C ASN A 114 14.98 21.83 -3.35
N GLU A 115 13.90 22.21 -2.67
CA GLU A 115 13.93 23.19 -1.57
C GLU A 115 14.24 22.54 -0.20
N THR A 116 14.17 21.22 -0.11
CA THR A 116 14.40 20.49 1.14
C THR A 116 15.84 20.67 1.62
N LYS A 117 16.00 21.02 2.91
CA LYS A 117 17.30 21.16 3.58
C LYS A 117 17.47 20.21 4.76
N SER A 118 16.38 19.79 5.39
CA SER A 118 16.43 18.98 6.60
C SER A 118 15.28 17.98 6.67
N PHE A 119 15.45 16.97 7.52
CA PHE A 119 14.40 16.00 7.83
C PHE A 119 14.37 15.63 9.31
N VAL A 120 13.19 15.24 9.79
CA VAL A 120 12.97 14.72 11.14
C VAL A 120 12.15 13.44 11.06
N VAL A 121 12.51 12.46 11.88
CA VAL A 121 11.77 11.20 12.03
C VAL A 121 10.91 11.29 13.29
N LYS A 122 9.58 11.10 13.18
CA LYS A 122 8.65 11.00 14.31
C LYS A 122 7.62 9.89 14.04
N ASN A 123 7.51 8.89 14.91
CA ASN A 123 6.49 7.83 14.85
C ASN A 123 6.30 7.28 13.42
N ASP A 124 7.38 6.79 12.80
CA ASP A 124 7.43 6.25 11.43
C ASP A 124 7.08 7.22 10.28
N THR A 125 6.94 8.50 10.61
CA THR A 125 6.76 9.60 9.66
C THR A 125 8.04 10.40 9.53
N LEU A 126 8.52 10.55 8.30
CA LEU A 126 9.52 11.53 7.92
C LEU A 126 8.83 12.84 7.59
N ILE A 127 9.37 13.92 8.14
CA ILE A 127 8.93 15.29 7.87
C ILE A 127 10.12 16.01 7.25
N PHE A 128 9.94 16.52 6.03
CA PHE A 128 10.96 17.23 5.29
C PHE A 128 10.65 18.74 5.29
N SER A 129 11.68 19.53 5.55
CA SER A 129 11.55 20.98 5.78
C SER A 129 12.68 21.75 5.11
N ASN A 130 12.40 23.01 4.78
CA ASN A 130 13.43 24.02 4.53
C ASN A 130 13.69 24.81 5.83
N GLU A 131 14.22 26.03 5.74
CA GLU A 131 14.47 26.89 6.92
C GLU A 131 13.18 27.53 7.48
N ASP A 132 12.15 27.68 6.65
CA ASP A 132 10.98 28.52 6.93
C ASP A 132 9.70 27.70 7.16
N SER A 133 9.59 26.51 6.56
CA SER A 133 8.37 25.72 6.52
C SER A 133 8.59 24.22 6.32
N GLU A 134 7.54 23.46 6.64
CA GLU A 134 7.40 22.06 6.26
C GLU A 134 6.99 21.95 4.79
N LEU A 135 7.68 21.07 4.06
CA LEU A 135 7.48 20.88 2.63
C LEU A 135 6.64 19.64 2.34
N PHE A 136 6.97 18.49 2.93
CA PHE A 136 6.19 17.27 2.75
C PHE A 136 6.41 16.25 3.88
N ARG A 137 5.43 15.36 4.03
CA ARG A 137 5.49 14.22 4.94
C ARG A 137 5.51 12.92 4.17
N ALA A 138 6.34 11.99 4.62
CA ALA A 138 6.48 10.68 4.04
C ALA A 138 6.39 9.62 5.14
N THR A 139 5.50 8.64 4.99
CA THR A 139 5.38 7.54 5.96
C THR A 139 6.15 6.33 5.44
N LYS A 140 6.97 5.70 6.30
CA LYS A 140 7.76 4.53 5.90
C LYS A 140 6.81 3.42 5.50
N ASN A 141 7.00 2.90 4.29
CA ASN A 141 6.35 1.66 3.91
C ASN A 141 7.13 0.56 4.64
N GLU A 142 6.62 0.13 5.81
CA GLU A 142 7.01 -1.12 6.47
C GLU A 142 7.19 -2.19 5.37
N ALA A 143 8.40 -2.76 5.30
CA ALA A 143 8.91 -3.40 4.10
C ALA A 143 7.94 -4.44 3.51
N SER A 144 7.26 -4.04 2.45
CA SER A 144 7.38 -4.76 1.20
C SER A 144 7.31 -3.75 0.07
N ARG A 145 8.44 -3.55 -0.64
CA ARG A 145 8.45 -3.25 -2.07
C ARG A 145 7.21 -3.91 -2.68
N PRO A 146 6.32 -3.23 -3.43
CA PRO A 146 5.34 -3.98 -4.16
C PRO A 146 6.16 -4.80 -5.17
N GLY A 147 6.40 -6.07 -4.85
CA GLY A 147 7.06 -6.96 -5.79
C GLY A 147 6.23 -6.93 -7.07
N LYS A 148 6.73 -7.53 -8.16
CA LYS A 148 5.79 -8.04 -9.16
C LYS A 148 4.68 -8.87 -8.48
N ASN A 149 4.96 -9.43 -7.29
CA ASN A 149 4.04 -10.03 -6.32
C ASN A 149 3.07 -9.12 -5.55
N SER A 150 3.14 -7.78 -5.59
CA SER A 150 2.16 -6.87 -4.97
C SER A 150 1.30 -6.14 -6.00
N ILE A 151 1.75 -6.02 -7.24
CA ILE A 151 0.81 -5.84 -8.36
C ILE A 151 -0.03 -7.13 -8.49
N VAL A 152 0.61 -8.30 -8.35
CA VAL A 152 -0.10 -9.60 -8.19
C VAL A 152 -0.75 -9.72 -6.80
N GLY A 153 -0.26 -9.05 -5.76
CA GLY A 153 -0.75 -9.15 -4.38
C GLY A 153 -1.95 -8.25 -4.09
N ASP A 154 -2.03 -7.09 -4.74
CA ASP A 154 -3.19 -6.20 -4.74
C ASP A 154 -4.27 -6.75 -5.66
N ASN A 155 -3.89 -7.44 -6.75
CA ASN A 155 -4.80 -8.38 -7.38
C ASN A 155 -5.25 -9.44 -6.35
N TYR A 156 -4.37 -10.18 -5.66
CA TYR A 156 -4.78 -11.23 -4.70
C TYR A 156 -5.55 -10.71 -3.46
N LYS A 157 -5.45 -9.41 -3.13
CA LYS A 157 -6.26 -8.71 -2.12
C LYS A 157 -7.56 -8.14 -2.70
N LYS A 158 -7.65 -7.92 -4.00
CA LYS A 158 -8.90 -7.61 -4.71
C LYS A 158 -9.82 -8.79 -4.47
N PHE A 159 -10.83 -8.55 -3.65
CA PHE A 159 -11.90 -9.48 -3.38
C PHE A 159 -13.17 -8.73 -3.75
N VAL A 160 -13.80 -9.13 -4.85
CA VAL A 160 -15.04 -8.54 -5.35
C VAL A 160 -16.05 -9.65 -5.53
N VAL A 161 -17.25 -9.43 -5.03
CA VAL A 161 -18.36 -10.36 -5.17
C VAL A 161 -19.32 -9.78 -6.19
N ILE A 162 -19.61 -10.55 -7.23
CA ILE A 162 -20.53 -10.14 -8.29
C ILE A 162 -21.74 -11.06 -8.24
N TYR A 163 -22.93 -10.46 -8.24
CA TYR A 163 -24.18 -11.18 -8.43
C TYR A 163 -24.94 -10.57 -9.60
N GLU A 164 -25.21 -11.41 -10.59
CA GLU A 164 -25.86 -10.99 -11.83
C GLU A 164 -27.16 -11.75 -12.03
N THR A 165 -28.19 -11.06 -12.50
CA THR A 165 -29.47 -11.66 -12.87
C THR A 165 -29.89 -11.15 -14.23
N SER A 166 -30.42 -12.06 -15.06
CA SER A 166 -30.74 -11.77 -16.45
C SER A 166 -32.01 -12.50 -16.88
N THR A 167 -32.83 -11.81 -17.67
CA THR A 167 -33.90 -12.38 -18.51
C THR A 167 -33.79 -11.80 -19.92
N ARG A 168 -34.73 -12.16 -20.81
CA ARG A 168 -34.85 -11.52 -22.14
C ARG A 168 -35.07 -10.00 -22.07
N GLY A 169 -35.75 -9.50 -21.03
CA GLY A 169 -36.15 -8.10 -20.91
C GLY A 169 -35.55 -7.34 -19.73
N SER A 170 -34.77 -8.00 -18.87
CA SER A 170 -34.20 -7.38 -17.67
C SER A 170 -32.77 -7.84 -17.42
N PHE A 171 -31.99 -6.97 -16.81
CA PHE A 171 -30.63 -7.22 -16.40
C PHE A 171 -30.37 -6.50 -15.08
N LYS A 172 -29.61 -7.12 -14.19
CA LYS A 172 -29.11 -6.49 -12.98
C LYS A 172 -27.74 -7.03 -12.67
N HIS A 173 -26.77 -6.14 -12.54
CA HIS A 173 -25.41 -6.43 -12.14
C HIS A 173 -25.16 -5.76 -10.79
N ILE A 174 -24.72 -6.53 -9.80
CA ILE A 174 -24.33 -6.05 -8.47
C ILE A 174 -22.87 -6.40 -8.26
N GLU A 175 -22.04 -5.40 -7.98
CA GLU A 175 -20.62 -5.55 -7.66
C GLU A 175 -20.39 -5.05 -6.22
N ILE A 176 -19.99 -5.94 -5.31
CA ILE A 176 -19.73 -5.63 -3.90
C ILE A 176 -18.23 -5.75 -3.65
N SER A 177 -17.66 -4.67 -3.10
CA SER A 177 -16.28 -4.59 -2.62
C SER A 177 -16.23 -4.09 -1.18
N LYS A 178 -15.02 -3.98 -0.62
CA LYS A 178 -14.81 -3.56 0.78
C LYS A 178 -15.47 -2.23 1.14
N THR A 179 -15.51 -1.27 0.22
CA THR A 179 -15.94 0.10 0.51
C THR A 179 -17.20 0.51 -0.23
N GLN A 180 -17.58 -0.20 -1.31
CA GLN A 180 -18.66 0.21 -2.19
C GLN A 180 -19.45 -0.98 -2.74
N ILE A 181 -20.74 -0.72 -2.99
CA ILE A 181 -21.67 -1.54 -3.75
C ILE A 181 -22.02 -0.78 -5.01
N LYS A 182 -21.76 -1.35 -6.19
CA LYS A 182 -22.15 -0.79 -7.47
C LYS A 182 -23.27 -1.61 -8.09
N ILE A 183 -24.24 -0.93 -8.68
CA ILE A 183 -25.41 -1.57 -9.28
C ILE A 183 -25.63 -1.00 -10.68
N SER A 184 -25.80 -1.88 -11.66
CA SER A 184 -26.29 -1.50 -12.99
C SER A 184 -27.53 -2.30 -13.36
N LYS A 185 -28.44 -1.67 -14.09
CA LYS A 185 -29.60 -2.34 -14.73
C LYS A 185 -29.39 -2.52 -16.24
N GLU A 186 -28.21 -2.14 -16.75
CA GLU A 186 -27.87 -2.20 -18.16
C GLU A 186 -26.73 -3.18 -18.40
N ARG A 187 -26.84 -3.99 -19.46
CA ARG A 187 -25.76 -4.89 -19.90
C ARG A 187 -24.50 -4.15 -20.33
N SER A 188 -24.63 -2.86 -20.66
CA SER A 188 -23.52 -2.00 -21.09
C SER A 188 -22.56 -1.67 -19.94
N LEU A 189 -23.02 -1.76 -18.69
CA LEU A 189 -22.33 -1.30 -17.49
C LEU A 189 -21.80 0.14 -17.60
N LYS A 190 -22.37 0.99 -18.45
CA LYS A 190 -21.95 2.40 -18.57
C LYS A 190 -22.48 3.24 -17.40
N ASN A 191 -23.67 2.90 -16.93
CA ASN A 191 -24.34 3.57 -15.83
C ASN A 191 -24.33 2.66 -14.60
N LEU A 192 -23.50 2.99 -13.60
CA LEU A 192 -23.49 2.32 -12.30
C LEU A 192 -23.87 3.30 -11.19
N SER A 193 -24.93 2.96 -10.45
CA SER A 193 -25.21 3.60 -9.17
C SER A 193 -24.25 3.05 -8.13
N THR A 194 -23.54 3.93 -7.41
CA THR A 194 -22.55 3.56 -6.41
C THR A 194 -23.06 3.93 -5.02
N TYR A 195 -22.97 2.99 -4.09
CA TYR A 195 -23.40 3.11 -2.70
C TYR A 195 -22.26 2.70 -1.77
N ALA A 196 -22.25 3.21 -0.54
CA ALA A 196 -21.28 2.81 0.47
C ALA A 196 -21.54 1.36 0.93
N CYS A 197 -20.47 0.59 1.14
CA CYS A 197 -20.54 -0.75 1.71
C CYS A 197 -20.30 -0.68 3.23
N ASN A 198 -21.23 -1.23 4.02
CA ASN A 198 -21.05 -1.34 5.46
C ASN A 198 -19.91 -2.35 5.78
N ALA A 199 -18.98 -1.96 6.64
CA ALA A 199 -17.79 -2.74 6.94
C ALA A 199 -18.10 -4.07 7.66
N GLU A 200 -19.11 -4.12 8.54
CA GLU A 200 -19.51 -5.34 9.23
C GLU A 200 -20.25 -6.28 8.27
N ASP A 201 -21.13 -5.76 7.41
CA ASP A 201 -21.78 -6.56 6.39
C ASP A 201 -20.78 -7.16 5.40
N TRP A 202 -19.79 -6.37 4.98
CA TRP A 202 -18.68 -6.83 4.14
C TRP A 202 -17.89 -7.95 4.83
N LYS A 203 -17.55 -7.78 6.10
CA LYS A 203 -16.83 -8.78 6.89
C LYS A 203 -17.63 -10.08 7.02
N MET A 204 -18.93 -9.99 7.28
CA MET A 204 -19.83 -11.15 7.33
C MET A 204 -19.87 -11.88 5.98
N LEU A 205 -20.12 -11.16 4.88
CA LEU A 205 -20.17 -11.73 3.53
C LEU A 205 -18.85 -12.43 3.18
N LYS A 206 -17.72 -11.78 3.46
CA LYS A 206 -16.39 -12.34 3.20
C LYS A 206 -16.12 -13.62 3.99
N ASN A 207 -16.56 -13.68 5.25
CA ASN A 207 -16.41 -14.89 6.07
C ASN A 207 -17.26 -16.06 5.57
N MET A 208 -18.44 -15.79 5.01
CA MET A 208 -19.29 -16.82 4.40
C MET A 208 -18.67 -17.39 3.12
N LEU A 209 -17.89 -16.59 2.40
CA LEU A 209 -17.13 -16.99 1.21
C LEU A 209 -15.79 -17.64 1.57
N SER A 210 -15.85 -18.79 2.27
CA SER A 210 -14.65 -19.58 2.61
C SER A 210 -13.88 -19.99 1.35
N ASN A 211 -12.55 -20.19 1.47
CA ASN A 211 -11.71 -20.63 0.34
C ASN A 211 -12.29 -21.89 -0.34
N SER A 212 -12.78 -22.86 0.46
CA SER A 212 -13.38 -24.09 -0.08
C SER A 212 -14.63 -23.88 -0.92
N ILE A 213 -15.48 -22.90 -0.59
CA ILE A 213 -16.67 -22.58 -1.38
C ILE A 213 -16.25 -21.86 -2.66
N VAL A 214 -15.36 -20.88 -2.52
CA VAL A 214 -14.91 -20.00 -3.61
C VAL A 214 -14.18 -20.78 -4.71
N GLU A 215 -13.31 -21.71 -4.32
CA GLU A 215 -12.53 -22.54 -5.26
C GLU A 215 -13.36 -23.61 -6.00
N ASN A 216 -14.60 -23.86 -5.56
CA ASN A 216 -15.49 -24.88 -6.14
C ASN A 216 -16.80 -24.30 -6.68
N LEU A 217 -16.89 -22.98 -6.91
CA LEU A 217 -18.11 -22.33 -7.40
C LEU A 217 -18.55 -22.89 -8.75
N ASP A 218 -17.60 -23.16 -9.65
CA ASP A 218 -17.80 -23.72 -10.99
C ASP A 218 -18.36 -25.16 -10.99
N LEU A 219 -18.21 -25.87 -9.87
CA LEU A 219 -18.71 -27.24 -9.69
C LEU A 219 -20.13 -27.31 -9.11
N LEU A 220 -20.71 -26.17 -8.70
CA LEU A 220 -22.03 -26.14 -8.08
C LEU A 220 -23.14 -26.49 -9.09
N LYS A 221 -24.15 -27.22 -8.61
CA LYS A 221 -25.29 -27.64 -9.43
C LYS A 221 -26.53 -26.83 -9.09
N ALA A 222 -27.20 -26.33 -10.12
CA ALA A 222 -28.49 -25.69 -9.97
C ALA A 222 -29.49 -26.69 -9.37
N PRO A 223 -30.29 -26.29 -8.36
CA PRO A 223 -31.30 -27.17 -7.76
C PRO A 223 -32.46 -27.52 -8.71
N THR A 224 -32.74 -26.62 -9.65
CA THR A 224 -33.84 -26.71 -10.62
C THR A 224 -33.38 -26.19 -11.99
N ASP A 225 -34.19 -26.42 -13.02
CA ASP A 225 -33.95 -25.98 -14.40
C ASP A 225 -35.00 -24.97 -14.90
N THR A 226 -35.62 -24.23 -13.98
CA THR A 226 -36.68 -23.27 -14.30
C THR A 226 -36.20 -22.18 -15.28
N ARG A 227 -34.90 -21.82 -15.25
CA ARG A 227 -34.27 -20.91 -16.22
C ARG A 227 -34.38 -21.35 -17.67
N LEU A 228 -34.60 -22.65 -17.93
CA LEU A 228 -34.78 -23.16 -19.29
C LEU A 228 -36.19 -22.88 -19.83
N HIS A 229 -37.12 -22.42 -18.99
CA HIS A 229 -38.43 -21.94 -19.42
C HIS A 229 -38.37 -20.51 -19.93
N ASP A 230 -39.28 -20.19 -20.85
CA ASP A 230 -39.25 -18.90 -21.52
C ASP A 230 -39.47 -17.73 -20.55
N GLY A 231 -38.56 -16.75 -20.60
CA GLY A 231 -38.61 -15.55 -19.77
C GLY A 231 -38.20 -15.74 -18.30
N ALA A 232 -37.82 -16.94 -17.86
CA ALA A 232 -37.41 -17.19 -16.49
C ALA A 232 -36.06 -16.49 -16.15
N PRO A 233 -35.96 -15.80 -15.00
CA PRO A 233 -34.74 -15.14 -14.58
C PRO A 233 -33.69 -16.16 -14.16
N HIS A 234 -32.49 -15.98 -14.70
CA HIS A 234 -31.33 -16.78 -14.36
C HIS A 234 -30.28 -15.90 -13.69
N ALA A 235 -29.44 -16.52 -12.88
CA ALA A 235 -28.46 -15.82 -12.07
C ALA A 235 -27.09 -16.51 -12.07
N THR A 236 -26.07 -15.72 -11.77
CA THR A 236 -24.70 -16.18 -11.50
C THR A 236 -24.17 -15.48 -10.26
N LEU A 237 -23.31 -16.19 -9.52
CA LEU A 237 -22.47 -15.63 -8.46
C LEU A 237 -21.02 -15.77 -8.91
N SER A 238 -20.29 -14.66 -8.95
CA SER A 238 -18.85 -14.66 -9.17
C SER A 238 -18.10 -14.08 -7.97
N VAL A 239 -16.90 -14.59 -7.75
CA VAL A 239 -15.92 -14.02 -6.84
C VAL A 239 -14.64 -13.76 -7.61
N ILE A 240 -14.25 -12.49 -7.68
CA ILE A 240 -12.94 -12.10 -8.18
C ILE A 240 -11.98 -12.08 -6.99
N LYS A 241 -10.97 -12.94 -7.02
CA LYS A 241 -9.84 -12.97 -6.10
C LYS A 241 -8.57 -12.96 -6.93
N GLY A 242 -7.75 -11.92 -6.85
CA GLY A 242 -6.68 -11.83 -7.84
C GLY A 242 -7.16 -11.25 -9.15
N ASP A 243 -6.56 -11.85 -10.18
CA ASP A 243 -6.98 -11.82 -11.56
C ASP A 243 -7.94 -12.97 -11.89
N VAL A 244 -8.29 -13.80 -10.90
CA VAL A 244 -9.13 -14.99 -11.10
C VAL A 244 -10.56 -14.65 -10.75
N GLU A 245 -11.45 -14.82 -11.71
CA GLU A 245 -12.90 -14.86 -11.48
C GLU A 245 -13.34 -16.32 -11.38
N MET A 246 -13.88 -16.70 -10.22
CA MET A 246 -14.54 -17.98 -10.01
C MET A 246 -16.04 -17.73 -10.06
N MET A 247 -16.73 -18.37 -11.00
CA MET A 247 -18.14 -18.14 -11.27
C MET A 247 -18.92 -19.45 -11.23
N THR A 248 -20.12 -19.41 -10.65
CA THR A 248 -21.03 -20.54 -10.68
C THR A 248 -21.56 -20.82 -12.09
N PRO A 249 -21.90 -22.07 -12.43
CA PRO A 249 -22.82 -22.31 -13.53
C PRO A 249 -24.12 -21.53 -13.30
N THR A 250 -24.79 -21.15 -14.38
CA THR A 250 -26.04 -20.40 -14.28
C THR A 250 -27.09 -21.22 -13.54
N PHE A 251 -27.76 -20.60 -12.56
CA PHE A 251 -28.84 -21.19 -11.79
C PHE A 251 -30.10 -20.32 -11.84
N ASP A 252 -31.21 -20.83 -11.31
CA ASP A 252 -32.49 -20.13 -11.34
C ASP A 252 -32.50 -19.00 -10.30
N HIS A 253 -32.83 -17.78 -10.70
CA HIS A 253 -32.91 -16.67 -9.76
C HIS A 253 -33.97 -16.95 -8.69
N GLY A 254 -33.59 -16.77 -7.42
CA GLY A 254 -34.44 -17.12 -6.26
C GLY A 254 -34.32 -18.57 -5.79
N ASN A 255 -33.64 -19.44 -6.56
CA ASN A 255 -33.36 -20.83 -6.15
C ASN A 255 -31.87 -21.20 -6.37
N PRO A 256 -30.94 -20.57 -5.62
CA PRO A 256 -29.51 -20.84 -5.74
C PRO A 256 -29.12 -22.23 -5.21
N PRO A 257 -27.96 -22.78 -5.64
CA PRO A 257 -27.37 -23.99 -5.05
C PRO A 257 -27.32 -23.91 -3.51
N LYS A 258 -27.57 -25.06 -2.85
CA LYS A 258 -27.75 -25.13 -1.39
C LYS A 258 -26.58 -24.55 -0.62
N GLU A 259 -25.38 -24.72 -1.16
CA GLU A 259 -24.09 -24.28 -0.64
C GLU A 259 -23.99 -22.75 -0.56
N ILE A 260 -24.74 -22.00 -1.39
CA ILE A 260 -24.63 -20.55 -1.50
C ILE A 260 -25.93 -19.79 -1.20
N VAL A 261 -27.01 -20.47 -0.76
CA VAL A 261 -28.30 -19.84 -0.43
C VAL A 261 -28.13 -18.67 0.55
N SER A 262 -27.43 -18.90 1.66
CA SER A 262 -27.21 -17.87 2.67
C SER A 262 -26.38 -16.69 2.12
N ILE A 263 -25.44 -16.97 1.21
CA ILE A 263 -24.57 -15.97 0.59
C ILE A 263 -25.39 -15.06 -0.32
N VAL A 264 -26.20 -15.65 -1.21
CA VAL A 264 -27.09 -14.89 -2.11
C VAL A 264 -28.08 -14.04 -1.30
N ASN A 265 -28.68 -14.58 -0.25
CA ASN A 265 -29.58 -13.82 0.62
C ASN A 265 -28.87 -12.64 1.30
N LYS A 266 -27.61 -12.83 1.76
CA LYS A 266 -26.82 -11.75 2.35
C LYS A 266 -26.53 -10.64 1.34
N ILE A 267 -26.12 -10.99 0.13
CA ILE A 267 -25.86 -10.05 -0.98
C ILE A 267 -27.11 -9.19 -1.25
N LEU A 268 -28.27 -9.84 -1.40
CA LEU A 268 -29.53 -9.15 -1.68
C LEU A 268 -29.95 -8.20 -0.54
N SER A 269 -29.77 -8.63 0.71
CA SER A 269 -30.04 -7.79 1.88
C SER A 269 -29.12 -6.57 1.95
N MET A 270 -27.82 -6.73 1.68
CA MET A 270 -26.87 -5.61 1.62
C MET A 270 -27.27 -4.58 0.57
N VAL A 271 -27.69 -5.03 -0.61
CA VAL A 271 -28.16 -4.15 -1.70
C VAL A 271 -29.44 -3.43 -1.30
N GLU A 272 -30.41 -4.13 -0.71
CA GLU A 272 -31.65 -3.51 -0.27
C GLU A 272 -31.41 -2.40 0.75
N ILE A 273 -30.54 -2.64 1.74
CA ILE A 273 -30.16 -1.64 2.75
C ILE A 273 -29.48 -0.45 2.10
N ALA A 274 -28.50 -0.69 1.22
CA ALA A 274 -27.72 0.37 0.58
C ALA A 274 -28.57 1.27 -0.34
N THR A 275 -29.58 0.71 -1.01
CA THR A 275 -30.46 1.46 -1.92
C THR A 275 -31.57 2.27 -1.23
N LYS A 276 -31.78 2.04 0.07
CA LYS A 276 -32.79 2.76 0.88
C LYS A 276 -32.21 3.93 1.69
N GLN A 277 -30.88 4.07 1.72
CA GLN A 277 -30.15 5.20 2.33
C GLN A 277 -30.11 6.38 1.35
#